data_AF-A0AA42TT75-F1
#
_entry.id   AF-A0AA42TT75-F1
#
_cell.length_a   1.000
_cell.length_b   1.000
_cell.length_c   1.000
_cell.angle_alpha   90.00
_cell.angle_beta   90.00
_cell.angle_gamma   90.00
#
_symmetry.space_group_name_H-M   'P 1'
#
loop_
_entity.id
_entity.type
_entity.pdbx_description
1 polymer ?
#
loop_
_entity_poly.entity_id
_entity_poly.type
_entity_poly.pdbx_seq_one_letter_code
_entity_poly.pdbx_strand_id
1 'polypeptide(L)' 'MNQSNWVTIAKAGAETGLPESFFNERTGLSGIWPEGPVWKWFEGRKLINMNGFYSLVDKTPSVRSNRGRKKAKTCQEQ' A
#
# COMPACT_ATOMS: atom_id res chain seq x y z
N MET A 1 21.52 9.59 -4.98
CA MET A 1 21.87 8.71 -3.84
C MET A 1 20.61 7.94 -3.45
N ASN A 2 20.46 6.70 -3.91
CA ASN A 2 19.30 5.88 -3.55
C ASN A 2 19.57 5.20 -2.21
N GLN A 3 19.31 5.90 -1.11
CA GLN A 3 19.33 5.30 0.21
C GLN A 3 18.10 4.41 0.36
N SER A 4 18.33 3.11 0.52
CA SER A 4 17.29 2.13 0.88
C SER A 4 16.86 2.38 2.33
N ASN A 5 15.98 3.36 2.53
CA ASN A 5 15.48 3.74 3.85
C ASN A 5 14.46 2.72 4.34
N TRP A 6 14.97 1.71 5.04
CA TRP A 6 14.19 0.73 5.80
C TRP A 6 13.83 1.32 7.16
N VAL A 7 12.55 1.52 7.40
CA VAL A 7 12.02 2.10 8.64
C VAL A 7 10.95 1.22 9.24
N THR A 8 10.72 1.33 10.55
CA THR A 8 9.60 0.62 11.21
C THR A 8 8.26 1.16 10.72
N ILE A 9 7.19 0.38 10.88
CA ILE A 9 5.83 0.82 10.54
C ILE A 9 5.45 2.12 11.26
N ALA A 10 5.79 2.26 12.53
CA ALA A 10 5.56 3.50 13.30
C ALA A 10 6.25 4.71 12.66
N LYS A 11 7.51 4.56 12.23
CA LYS A 11 8.25 5.63 11.57
C LYS A 11 7.72 5.92 10.15
N ALA A 12 7.35 4.89 9.39
CA ALA A 12 6.69 5.06 8.10
C ALA A 12 5.37 5.83 8.24
N GLY A 13 4.59 5.55 9.28
CA GLY A 13 3.36 6.28 9.58
C GLY A 13 3.62 7.76 9.91
N ALA A 14 4.63 8.03 10.74
CA ALA A 14 5.04 9.40 11.05
C ALA A 14 5.53 10.19 9.81
N GLU A 15 6.26 9.56 8.90
CA GLU A 15 6.80 10.21 7.69
C GLU A 15 5.73 10.43 6.60
N THR A 16 4.78 9.49 6.46
CA THR A 16 3.73 9.56 5.42
C THR A 16 2.44 10.21 5.88
N GLY A 17 2.23 10.33 7.19
CA GLY A 17 0.96 10.73 7.79
C GLY A 17 -0.14 9.64 7.71
N LEU A 18 0.21 8.42 7.32
CA LEU A 18 -0.72 7.29 7.22
C LEU A 18 -0.75 6.47 8.51
N PRO A 19 -1.90 5.90 8.90
CA PRO A 19 -2.00 5.13 10.15
C PRO A 19 -1.23 3.81 10.06
N GLU A 20 -0.69 3.32 11.17
CA GLU A 20 0.05 2.05 11.21
C GLU A 20 -0.78 0.84 10.73
N SER A 21 -2.09 0.87 10.98
CA SER A 21 -3.02 -0.16 10.51
C SER A 21 -3.00 -0.30 8.99
N PHE A 22 -2.87 0.80 8.25
CA PHE A 22 -2.80 0.80 6.80
C PHE A 22 -1.60 0.00 6.26
N PHE A 23 -0.44 0.17 6.90
CA PHE A 23 0.75 -0.60 6.54
C PHE A 23 0.59 -2.06 6.94
N ASN A 24 0.03 -2.34 8.12
CA ASN A 24 -0.18 -3.70 8.59
C ASN A 24 -1.15 -4.51 7.72
N GLU A 25 -2.25 -3.91 7.27
CA GLU A 25 -3.21 -4.53 6.37
C GLU A 25 -2.56 -4.89 5.02
N ARG A 26 -1.75 -3.99 4.47
CA ARG A 26 -1.15 -4.15 3.13
C ARG A 26 0.08 -5.04 3.11
N THR A 27 0.72 -5.23 4.26
CA THR A 27 1.86 -6.14 4.47
C THR A 27 1.45 -7.42 5.22
N GLY A 28 0.15 -7.67 5.39
CA GLY A 28 -0.38 -8.87 6.05
C GLY A 28 -0.38 -10.09 5.13
N LEU A 29 -0.90 -11.23 5.64
CA LEU A 29 -1.06 -12.48 4.89
C LEU A 29 -1.92 -12.33 3.62
N SER A 30 -2.87 -11.39 3.62
CA SER A 30 -3.71 -11.01 2.48
C SER A 30 -3.27 -9.69 1.83
N GLY A 31 -2.05 -9.24 2.14
CA GLY A 31 -1.50 -7.98 1.69
C GLY A 31 -1.31 -7.93 0.17
N ILE A 32 -1.50 -6.74 -0.39
CA ILE A 32 -1.32 -6.47 -1.83
C ILE A 32 0.15 -6.17 -2.14
N TRP A 33 0.94 -5.80 -1.13
CA TRP A 33 2.31 -5.34 -1.35
C TRP A 33 3.33 -6.48 -1.36
N PRO A 34 4.25 -6.51 -2.34
CA PRO A 34 5.26 -7.54 -2.42
C PRO A 34 6.30 -7.42 -1.30
N GLU A 35 6.58 -8.55 -0.64
CA GLU A 35 7.68 -8.68 0.32
C GLU A 35 9.03 -8.62 -0.42
N GLY A 36 10.01 -7.93 0.16
CA GLY A 36 11.34 -7.65 -0.40
C GLY A 36 11.49 -6.23 -0.95
N PRO A 37 10.73 -5.80 -1.98
CA PRO A 37 10.85 -4.46 -2.54
C PRO A 37 10.28 -3.36 -1.64
N VAL A 38 9.16 -3.64 -0.97
CA VAL A 38 8.37 -2.65 -0.24
C VAL A 38 8.44 -2.86 1.25
N TRP A 39 8.44 -4.11 1.70
CA TRP A 39 8.46 -4.45 3.10
C TRP A 39 9.20 -5.76 3.36
N LYS A 40 9.68 -5.99 4.58
CA LYS A 40 10.31 -7.24 4.99
C LYS A 40 10.17 -7.49 6.47
N TRP A 41 10.30 -8.75 6.88
CA TRP A 41 10.56 -9.09 8.27
C TRP A 41 12.03 -8.91 8.62
N PHE A 42 12.29 -8.30 9.77
CA PHE A 42 13.63 -8.16 10.34
C PHE A 42 13.52 -8.19 11.87
N GLU A 43 14.18 -9.15 12.51
CA GLU A 43 14.22 -9.30 13.97
C GLU A 43 12.84 -9.24 14.65
N GLY A 44 11.85 -9.94 14.09
CA GLY A 44 10.48 -9.99 14.64
C GLY A 44 9.66 -8.71 14.43
N ARG A 45 10.16 -7.76 13.64
CA ARG A 45 9.46 -6.52 13.28
C ARG A 45 9.32 -6.39 11.78
N LYS A 46 8.26 -5.73 11.33
CA LYS A 46 8.09 -5.33 9.93
C LYS A 46 8.81 -4.03 9.67
N LEU A 47 9.62 -4.02 8.62
CA LEU A 47 10.25 -2.83 8.08
C LEU A 47 9.64 -2.49 6.73
N ILE A 48 9.45 -1.20 6.48
CA ILE A 48 8.99 -0.63 5.22
C ILE A 48 10.16 0.06 4.54
N ASN A 49 10.37 -0.23 3.27
CA ASN A 49 11.26 0.51 2.40
C ASN A 49 10.51 1.72 1.85
N MET A 50 10.87 2.92 2.31
CA MET A 50 10.18 4.15 1.92
C MET A 50 10.28 4.41 0.40
N ASN A 51 11.43 4.12 -0.21
CA ASN A 51 11.60 4.31 -1.64
C ASN A 51 10.74 3.33 -2.45
N GLY A 52 10.71 2.06 -2.02
CA GLY A 52 9.82 1.04 -2.59
C GLY A 52 8.35 1.40 -2.45
N PHE A 53 7.95 1.93 -1.29
CA PHE A 53 6.60 2.45 -1.03
C PHE A 53 6.24 3.60 -1.98
N TYR A 54 7.04 4.67 -2.06
CA TYR A 54 6.75 5.80 -2.93
C TYR A 54 6.70 5.39 -4.40
N SER A 55 7.63 4.52 -4.84
CA SER A 55 7.62 3.95 -6.19
C SER A 55 6.32 3.18 -6.50
N LEU A 56 5.69 2.58 -5.49
CA LEU A 56 4.45 1.83 -5.64
C LEU A 56 3.24 2.76 -5.63
N VAL A 57 3.25 3.79 -4.77
CA VAL A 57 2.21 4.83 -4.73
C VAL A 57 2.18 5.63 -6.03
N ASP A 58 3.33 6.08 -6.54
CA ASP A 58 3.42 6.84 -7.80
C ASP A 58 2.92 6.02 -9.00
N LYS A 59 3.13 4.70 -8.99
CA LYS A 59 2.63 3.80 -10.04
C LYS A 59 1.16 3.46 -9.90
N THR A 60 0.56 3.65 -8.73
CA THR A 60 -0.84 3.31 -8.47
C THR A 60 -1.65 4.60 -8.62
N PRO A 61 -2.21 4.92 -9.81
CA PRO A 61 -3.13 6.04 -9.92
C PRO A 61 -4.25 5.84 -8.89
N SER A 62 -4.71 6.93 -8.26
CA SER A 62 -5.75 6.87 -7.23
C SER A 62 -6.90 6.00 -7.73
N VAL A 63 -7.04 4.81 -7.14
CA VAL A 63 -8.05 3.86 -7.60
C VAL A 63 -9.38 4.52 -7.30
N ARG A 64 -10.05 4.99 -8.37
CA ARG A 64 -11.37 5.58 -8.30
C ARG A 64 -12.24 4.63 -7.48
N SER A 65 -12.82 5.13 -6.39
CA SER A 65 -13.70 4.35 -5.52
C SER A 65 -14.75 3.64 -6.38
N ASN A 66 -14.76 2.30 -6.34
CA ASN A 66 -15.83 1.49 -6.92
C ASN A 66 -17.08 1.50 -6.03
N ARG A 67 -17.04 2.15 -4.86
CA ARG A 67 -18.16 2.26 -3.94
C ARG A 67 -19.21 3.18 -4.57
N GLY A 68 -20.23 2.59 -5.16
CA GLY A 68 -21.33 3.28 -5.83
C GLY A 68 -21.43 3.03 -7.34
N ARG A 69 -20.47 2.33 -7.97
CA ARG A 69 -20.62 1.91 -9.37
C ARG A 69 -21.60 0.74 -9.43
N LYS A 70 -22.90 1.04 -9.34
CA LYS A 70 -23.95 0.12 -9.80
C LYS A 70 -23.52 -0.31 -11.20
N LYS A 71 -23.38 -1.62 -11.43
CA LYS A 71 -23.30 -2.12 -12.81
C LYS A 71 -24.55 -1.58 -13.48
N ALA A 72 -24.39 -0.66 -14.43
CA ALA A 72 -25.51 -0.26 -15.26
C ALA A 72 -25.96 -1.56 -15.94
N LYS A 73 -27.08 -2.11 -15.47
CA LYS A 73 -27.78 -3.14 -16.21
C LYS A 73 -28.07 -2.50 -17.57
N THR A 74 -27.64 -3.12 -18.64
CA THR A 74 -28.01 -2.71 -20.00
C THR A 74 -29.53 -2.80 -20.10
N CYS A 75 -30.23 -1.69 -19.89
CA CYS A 75 -31.59 -1.50 -20.38
C CYS A 75 -31.45 -0.93 -21.79
N GLN A 76 -31.45 -1.81 -22.78
CA GLN A 76 -32.01 -1.55 -24.10
C GLN A 76 -32.85 -2.81 -24.39
N GLU A 77 -34.11 -2.85 -23.97
CA GLU A 77 -35.31 -2.42 -24.73
C GLU A 77 -35.54 -3.21 -26.03
N GLN A 78 -36.56 -4.07 -25.96
CA GLN A 78 -37.48 -4.60 -27.00
C GLN A 78 -36.89 -5.41 -28.17
#